data_AF-A0A1C3KJW1-F1
#
_entry.id   AF-A0A1C3KJW1-F1
#
_cell.length_a   1.000
_cell.length_b   1.000
_cell.length_c   1.000
_cell.angle_alpha   90.00
_cell.angle_beta   90.00
_cell.angle_gamma   90.00
#
_symmetry.space_group_name_H-M   'P 1'
#
loop_
_entity.id
_entity.type
_entity.pdbx_description
1 polymer ?
#
loop_
_entity_poly.entity_id
_entity_poly.type
_entity_poly.pdbx_seq_one_letter_code
_entity_poly.pdbx_strand_id
1 'polypeptide(L)' 'MSHANPNYKNNLDNYVENYKRVYGYCKIEQKKDKHCEEFHKLFEDRKYGELSILSCVLERTSRRIEPLSDKGD' A
#
# COMPACT_ATOMS: atom_id res chain seq x y z
N MET A 1 -16.12 20.63 2.77
CA MET A 1 -15.52 19.37 3.25
C MET A 1 -15.48 18.40 2.08
N SER A 2 -14.31 17.97 1.63
CA SER A 2 -14.20 16.99 0.55
C SER A 2 -14.68 15.64 1.09
N HIS A 3 -15.81 15.14 0.59
CA HIS A 3 -16.30 13.81 0.95
C HIS A 3 -15.31 12.77 0.39
N ALA A 4 -14.44 12.27 1.25
CA ALA A 4 -13.58 11.14 0.90
C ALA A 4 -14.47 9.94 0.58
N ASN A 5 -14.38 9.39 -0.62
CA ASN A 5 -15.07 8.16 -0.98
C ASN A 5 -14.44 7.00 -0.19
N PRO A 6 -15.14 6.36 0.76
CA PRO A 6 -14.58 5.29 1.57
C PRO A 6 -14.12 4.10 0.72
N ASN A 7 -14.77 3.87 -0.43
CA ASN A 7 -14.34 2.85 -1.38
C ASN A 7 -12.97 3.17 -1.98
N TYR A 8 -12.64 4.44 -2.17
CA TYR A 8 -11.33 4.84 -2.70
C TYR A 8 -10.21 4.52 -1.72
N LYS A 9 -10.39 4.86 -0.43
CA LYS A 9 -9.41 4.53 0.62
C LYS A 9 -9.23 3.02 0.74
N ASN A 10 -10.32 2.26 0.85
CA ASN A 10 -10.24 0.80 0.98
C ASN A 10 -9.57 0.15 -0.23
N ASN A 11 -9.89 0.60 -1.44
CA ASN A 11 -9.26 0.08 -2.65
C ASN A 11 -7.74 0.37 -2.68
N LEU A 12 -7.34 1.56 -2.23
CA LEU A 12 -5.93 1.94 -2.19
C LEU A 12 -5.16 1.15 -1.13
N ASP A 13 -5.72 1.01 0.07
CA ASP A 13 -5.12 0.23 1.16
C ASP A 13 -4.96 -1.24 0.74
N ASN A 14 -6.00 -1.84 0.15
CA ASN A 14 -5.97 -3.21 -0.39
C ASN A 14 -4.91 -3.38 -1.49
N TYR A 15 -4.76 -2.39 -2.37
CA TYR A 15 -3.76 -2.44 -3.43
C TYR A 15 -2.34 -2.43 -2.86
N VAL A 16 -2.07 -1.56 -1.87
CA VAL A 16 -0.77 -1.47 -1.21
C VAL A 16 -0.44 -2.75 -0.44
N GLU A 17 -1.39 -3.32 0.30
CA GLU A 17 -1.18 -4.58 1.03
C GLU A 17 -0.91 -5.77 0.10
N ASN A 18 -1.71 -5.91 -0.97
CA ASN A 18 -1.49 -6.96 -1.96
C ASN A 18 -0.12 -6.85 -2.61
N TYR A 19 0.30 -5.64 -2.98
CA TYR A 19 1.62 -5.42 -3.54
C TYR A 19 2.73 -5.81 -2.57
N LYS A 20 2.67 -5.39 -1.29
CA LYS A 20 3.65 -5.76 -0.26
C LYS A 20 3.78 -7.28 -0.12
N ARG A 21 2.66 -8.00 -0.15
CA ARG A 21 2.63 -9.46 -0.05
C ARG A 21 3.31 -10.13 -1.23
N VAL A 22 2.97 -9.74 -2.46
CA VAL A 22 3.58 -10.31 -3.67
C VAL A 22 5.07 -9.96 -3.75
N TYR A 23 5.45 -8.73 -3.40
CA TYR A 23 6.84 -8.33 -3.32
C TYR A 23 7.63 -9.17 -2.31
N GLY A 24 7.10 -9.37 -1.10
CA GLY A 24 7.72 -10.22 -0.08
C GLY A 24 7.96 -11.64 -0.60
N TYR A 25 6.93 -12.23 -1.19
CA TYR A 25 7.00 -13.56 -1.79
C TYR A 25 8.04 -13.65 -2.92
N CYS A 26 8.07 -12.70 -3.84
CA CYS A 26 8.95 -12.78 -5.02
C CYS A 26 10.38 -12.29 -4.78
N LYS A 27 10.57 -11.21 -4.01
CA LYS A 27 11.88 -10.56 -3.83
C LYS A 27 12.56 -10.91 -2.51
N ILE A 28 11.82 -11.04 -1.40
CA ILE A 28 12.39 -11.36 -0.09
C ILE A 28 12.58 -12.87 0.04
N GLU A 29 11.52 -13.65 -0.21
CA GLU A 29 11.59 -15.11 -0.19
C GLU A 29 12.21 -15.72 -1.46
N GLN A 30 12.47 -14.88 -2.48
CA GLN A 30 13.13 -15.24 -3.75
C GLN A 30 12.45 -16.39 -4.51
N LYS A 31 11.12 -16.43 -4.47
CA LYS A 31 10.33 -17.41 -5.24
C LYS A 31 10.44 -17.12 -6.74
N LYS A 32 10.42 -18.18 -7.55
CA LYS A 32 10.70 -18.13 -9.00
C LYS A 32 9.61 -18.77 -9.86
N ASP A 33 8.38 -18.81 -9.35
CA ASP A 33 7.25 -19.28 -10.16
C ASP A 33 6.82 -18.21 -11.17
N LYS A 34 5.93 -18.62 -12.08
CA LYS A 34 5.40 -17.76 -13.16
C LYS A 34 4.73 -16.48 -12.62
N HIS A 35 4.16 -16.53 -11.42
CA HIS A 35 3.55 -15.34 -10.81
C HIS A 35 4.62 -14.29 -10.51
N CYS A 36 5.78 -14.70 -10.01
CA CYS A 36 6.90 -13.80 -9.77
C CYS A 36 7.56 -13.30 -11.07
N GLU A 37 7.60 -14.09 -12.13
CA GLU A 37 8.06 -13.63 -13.44
C GLU A 37 7.16 -12.53 -14.00
N GLU A 38 5.84 -12.73 -13.96
CA GLU A 38 4.86 -11.72 -14.39
C GLU A 38 4.89 -10.48 -13.51
N PHE A 39 5.02 -10.66 -12.19
CA PHE A 39 5.17 -9.55 -11.25
C PHE A 39 6.39 -8.69 -11.58
N HIS A 40 7.56 -9.28 -11.79
CA HIS A 40 8.77 -8.53 -12.15
C HIS A 40 8.65 -7.82 -13.50
N LYS A 41 7.94 -8.41 -14.46
CA LYS A 41 7.70 -7.80 -15.77
C LYS A 41 6.77 -6.58 -15.68
N LEU A 42 5.76 -6.63 -14.82
CA LEU A 42 4.78 -5.55 -14.65
C LEU A 42 5.26 -4.46 -13.69
N PHE A 43 6.04 -4.85 -12.69
CA PHE A 43 6.50 -3.98 -11.61
C PHE A 43 8.03 -4.04 -11.54
N GLU A 44 8.68 -3.19 -12.33
CA GLU A 44 10.10 -2.91 -12.18
C GLU A 44 10.41 -2.42 -10.75
N ASP A 45 11.64 -2.64 -10.28
CA ASP A 45 12.05 -2.36 -8.89
C ASP A 45 11.78 -0.92 -8.42
N ARG A 46 11.70 0.05 -9.35
CA ARG A 46 11.33 1.45 -9.04
C ARG A 46 9.94 1.58 -8.40
N LYS A 47 9.00 0.71 -8.74
CA LYS A 47 7.64 0.70 -8.19
C LYS A 47 7.61 0.41 -6.70
N TYR A 48 8.57 -0.37 -6.19
CA TYR A 48 8.62 -0.67 -4.76
C TYR A 48 8.91 0.57 -3.93
N GLY A 49 9.86 1.40 -4.37
CA GLY A 49 10.19 2.66 -3.71
C GLY A 49 8.98 3.61 -3.66
N GLU A 50 8.28 3.77 -4.79
CA GLU A 50 7.07 4.59 -4.88
C GLU A 50 5.96 4.08 -3.95
N LEU A 51 5.74 2.76 -3.90
CA LEU A 51 4.69 2.16 -3.07
C LEU A 51 5.05 2.15 -1.58
N SER A 52 6.33 2.05 -1.25
CA SER A 52 6.82 2.21 0.12
C SER A 52 6.58 3.65 0.62
N ILE A 53 6.91 4.65 -0.21
CA ILE A 53 6.64 6.07 0.08
C ILE A 53 5.12 6.29 0.24
N LEU A 54 4.32 5.77 -0.69
CA LEU A 54 2.86 5.89 -0.64
C LEU A 54 2.31 5.28 0.65
N SER A 55 2.74 4.07 1.01
CA SER A 55 2.35 3.42 2.27
C SER A 55 2.71 4.27 3.49
N CYS A 56 3.92 4.84 3.53
CA CYS A 56 4.35 5.69 4.64
C CYS A 56 3.51 6.97 4.75
N VAL A 57 3.17 7.59 3.62
CA VAL A 57 2.28 8.77 3.58
C VAL A 57 0.88 8.41 4.06
N LEU A 58 0.33 7.27 3.64
CA LEU A 58 -0.99 6.80 4.07
C LEU A 58 -1.04 6.54 5.58
N GLU A 59 -0.06 5.81 6.13
CA GLU A 59 0.05 5.55 7.57
C GLU A 59 0.17 6.85 8.38
N ARG A 60 1.05 7.77 7.95
CA ARG A 60 1.22 9.06 8.62
C ARG A 60 -0.05 9.91 8.56
N THR A 61 -0.76 9.88 7.44
CA THR A 61 -2.03 10.60 7.27
C THR A 61 -3.12 10.01 8.16
N SER A 62 -3.22 8.68 8.23
CA SER A 62 -4.19 7.99 9.10
C SER A 62 -3.95 8.32 10.57
N ARG A 63 -2.69 8.26 11.04
CA ARG A 63 -2.29 8.62 12.41
C ARG A 63 -2.55 10.09 12.76
N ARG A 64 -2.59 10.99 11.79
CA ARG A 64 -2.94 12.40 12.03
C ARG A 64 -4.45 12.64 12.10
N ILE A 65 -5.25 11.77 11.50
CA ILE A 65 -6.71 11.83 11.53
C ILE A 65 -7.24 11.23 12.84
N GLU A 66 -6.63 10.15 13.34
CA GLU A 66 -6.99 9.52 14.64
C GLU A 66 -7.09 10.51 15.83
N PRO A 67 -6.11 11.40 16.08
CA PRO A 67 -6.17 12.33 17.22
C PRO A 67 -7.21 13.46 17.07
N LEU A 68 -7.92 13.57 15.93
CA LEU A 68 -9.01 14.53 15.76
C LEU A 68 -10.39 13.96 16.16
N SER A 69 -10.49 12.66 16.44
CA SER A 69 -11.76 12.01 16.79
C SER A 69 -12.03 11.93 18.30
N ASP A 70 -11.09 12.34 19.16
CA ASP A 70 -11.20 12.26 20.62
C ASP A 70 -11.18 13.67 21.22
N LYS A 71 -12.34 14.35 21.13
CA LYS A 71 -12.78 15.47 21.98
C LYS A 71 -14.16 15.95 21.52
N GLY A 72 -15.19 15.28 22.02
CA GLY A 72 -16.52 15.85 22.19
C GLY A 72 -16.93 15.59 23.62
N ASP A 73 -16.94 16.65 24.43
CA ASP A 73 -17.57 16.70 25.77
C ASP A 73 -19.07 16.39 25.71
#